data_AF-A0A3B9GJL5-F1
#
_entry.id   AF-A0A3B9GJL5-F1
#
_cell.length_a   1.000
_cell.length_b   1.000
_cell.length_c   1.000
_cell.angle_alpha   90.00
_cell.angle_beta   90.00
_cell.angle_gamma   90.00
#
_symmetry.space_group_name_H-M   'P 1'
#
loop_
_entity.id
_entity.type
_entity.pdbx_description
1 polymer ?
#
loop_
_entity_poly.entity_id
_entity_poly.type
_entity_poly.pdbx_seq_one_letter_code
_entity_poly.pdbx_strand_id
1 'polypeptide(L)'
;MRSDKFLKLYSLSALGIAVLCLSLALGALGYALWGLIAGIASALLAYPLLSLAAFASGFGAKAALKEGERRAWLDASERLEQARKDARRLASFRISDPAIKEAAELTALRARAYLDQCARVKTHEPRANDAIRESLELLDIYVRELDDASTEKRYKLSDDDPFADARGRVSAALADKAALLEKYALDMGPGIGREDQMSIKESL
;
A
#
# COMPACT_ATOMS: atom_id res chain seq x y z
N MET A 1 -0.27 6.09 20.48
CA MET A 1 0.92 5.31 20.04
C MET A 1 1.82 5.12 21.26
N ARG A 2 2.33 3.92 21.56
CA ARG A 2 3.25 3.72 22.72
C ARG A 2 4.49 4.60 22.54
N SER A 3 4.93 5.27 23.60
CA SER A 3 6.09 6.18 23.65
C SER A 3 7.35 5.55 23.04
N ASP A 4 7.58 4.26 23.26
CA ASP A 4 8.76 3.55 22.76
C ASP A 4 8.78 3.42 21.23
N LYS A 5 7.60 3.24 20.60
CA LYS A 5 7.49 3.19 19.13
C LYS A 5 7.78 4.55 18.51
N PHE A 6 7.37 5.62 19.17
CA PHE A 6 7.58 6.98 18.69
C PHE A 6 9.07 7.37 18.73
N LEU A 7 9.77 7.08 19.82
CA LEU A 7 11.21 7.32 19.94
C LEU A 7 12.01 6.51 18.91
N LYS A 8 11.62 5.25 18.66
CA LYS A 8 12.24 4.41 17.64
C LYS A 8 12.02 4.94 16.21
N LEU A 9 10.85 5.50 15.91
CA LEU A 9 10.59 6.11 14.61
C LEU A 9 11.35 7.43 14.44
N TYR A 10 11.47 8.23 15.50
CA TYR A 10 12.25 9.45 15.49
C TYR A 10 13.74 9.18 15.25
N SER A 11 14.34 8.21 15.94
CA SER A 11 15.78 7.90 15.78
C SER A 11 16.12 7.35 14.38
N LEU A 12 15.16 6.71 13.72
CA LEU A 12 15.30 6.20 12.35
C LEU A 12 14.90 7.22 11.28
N SER A 13 14.37 8.38 11.68
CA SER A 13 14.03 9.47 10.76
C SER A 13 15.30 10.23 10.31
N ALA A 14 15.23 10.89 9.15
CA ALA A 14 16.32 11.71 8.63
C ALA A 14 16.78 12.80 9.63
N LEU A 15 15.85 13.34 10.42
CA LEU A 15 16.14 14.35 11.44
C LEU A 15 16.89 13.73 12.63
N GLY A 16 16.46 12.56 13.10
CA GLY A 16 17.17 11.82 14.16
C GLY A 16 18.60 11.48 13.76
N ILE A 17 18.81 11.05 12.51
CA ILE A 17 20.15 10.78 11.95
C ILE A 17 20.97 12.07 11.87
N ALA A 18 20.38 13.18 11.39
CA ALA A 18 21.06 14.46 11.32
C ALA A 18 21.50 14.97 12.70
N VAL A 19 20.65 14.86 13.72
CA VAL A 19 20.99 15.20 15.11
C VAL A 19 22.12 14.32 15.65
N LEU A 20 22.11 13.03 15.31
CA LEU A 20 23.16 12.10 15.70
C LEU A 20 24.50 12.48 15.05
N CYS A 21 24.51 12.73 13.73
CA CYS A 21 25.70 13.21 13.01
C CYS A 21 26.21 14.55 13.57
N LEU A 22 25.31 15.49 13.89
CA LEU A 22 25.67 16.78 14.46
C LEU A 22 26.27 16.63 15.86
N SER A 23 25.72 15.74 16.69
CA SER A 23 26.28 15.43 18.01
C SER A 23 27.68 14.82 17.92
N LEU A 24 27.94 13.95 16.94
CA LEU A 24 29.27 13.39 16.69
C LEU A 24 30.25 14.45 16.17
N ALA A 25 29.80 15.36 15.31
CA ALA A 25 30.63 16.46 14.82
C ALA A 25 31.03 17.42 15.96
N LEU A 26 30.11 17.74 16.87
CA LEU A 26 30.40 18.51 18.10
C LEU A 26 31.34 17.74 19.05
N GLY A 27 31.23 16.41 19.08
CA GLY A 27 32.19 15.51 19.73
C GLY A 27 33.60 15.64 19.19
N ALA A 28 33.74 15.55 17.86
CA ALA A 28 35.03 15.67 17.18
C ALA A 28 35.66 17.07 17.36
N LEU A 29 34.85 18.13 17.33
CA LEU A 29 35.30 19.49 17.64
C LEU A 29 35.75 19.62 19.10
N GLY A 30 34.99 19.07 20.05
CA GLY A 30 35.39 19.05 21.46
C GLY A 30 36.69 18.27 21.70
N TYR A 31 36.88 17.16 20.98
CA TYR A 31 38.12 16.39 20.99
C TYR A 31 39.31 17.22 20.49
N ALA A 32 39.15 17.89 19.35
CA ALA A 32 40.21 18.67 18.72
C ALA A 32 40.65 19.87 19.57
N LEU A 33 39.72 20.49 20.31
CA LEU A 33 40.00 21.70 21.09
C LEU A 33 40.47 21.41 22.52
N TRP A 34 39.90 20.39 23.17
CA TRP A 34 40.03 20.18 24.62
C TRP A 34 40.33 18.73 25.02
N GLY A 35 40.60 17.86 24.05
CA GLY A 35 41.02 16.47 24.28
C GLY A 35 39.87 15.48 24.47
N LEU A 36 40.24 14.21 24.72
CA LEU A 36 39.33 13.06 24.67
C LEU A 36 38.10 13.18 25.55
N ILE A 37 38.29 13.56 26.82
CA ILE A 37 37.20 13.65 27.80
C ILE A 37 36.19 14.73 27.38
N ALA A 38 36.67 15.87 26.90
CA ALA A 38 35.83 16.96 26.44
C ALA A 38 35.04 16.60 25.17
N GLY A 39 35.66 15.87 24.24
CA GLY A 39 34.98 15.36 23.04
C GLY A 39 33.89 14.33 23.34
N ILE A 40 34.13 13.42 24.28
CA ILE A 40 33.09 12.45 24.71
C ILE A 40 31.94 13.18 25.42
N ALA A 41 32.27 14.11 26.32
CA ALA A 41 31.26 14.88 27.05
C ALA A 41 30.41 15.76 26.11
N SER A 42 31.02 16.43 25.12
CA SER A 42 30.29 17.26 24.16
C SER A 42 29.38 16.42 23.26
N ALA A 43 29.81 15.24 22.80
CA ALA A 43 28.96 14.33 22.03
C ALA A 43 27.75 13.83 22.84
N LEU A 44 27.99 13.38 24.07
CA LEU A 44 26.95 12.82 24.94
C LEU A 44 25.93 13.85 25.39
N LEU A 45 26.34 15.10 25.64
CA LEU A 45 25.43 16.17 26.05
C LEU A 45 24.71 16.81 24.87
N ALA A 46 25.35 16.92 23.69
CA ALA A 46 24.74 17.52 22.52
C ALA A 46 23.54 16.72 22.01
N TYR A 47 23.59 15.39 22.03
CA TYR A 47 22.51 14.54 21.52
C TYR A 47 21.15 14.74 22.21
N PRO A 48 21.02 14.65 23.55
CA PRO A 48 19.76 14.89 24.24
C PRO A 48 19.31 16.35 24.11
N LEU A 49 20.22 17.33 24.15
CA LEU A 49 19.89 18.74 24.00
C LEU A 49 19.30 19.06 22.63
N LEU A 50 19.94 18.59 21.56
CA LEU A 50 19.47 18.78 20.19
C LEU A 50 18.15 18.04 19.94
N SER A 51 18.00 16.83 20.49
CA SER A 51 16.75 16.07 20.39
C SER A 51 15.61 16.78 21.13
N LEU A 52 15.86 17.31 22.31
CA LEU A 52 14.86 18.05 23.11
C LEU A 52 14.48 19.36 22.43
N ALA A 53 15.44 20.08 21.83
CA ALA A 53 15.17 21.25 21.00
C ALA A 53 14.33 20.91 19.75
N ALA A 54 14.61 19.78 19.09
CA ALA A 54 13.82 19.30 17.94
C ALA A 54 12.38 18.93 18.34
N PHE A 55 12.18 18.36 19.54
CA PHE A 55 10.83 18.09 20.05
C PHE A 55 10.09 19.36 20.48
N ALA A 56 10.76 20.28 21.19
CA ALA A 56 10.18 21.54 21.63
C ALA A 56 9.74 22.44 20.47
N SER A 57 10.45 22.36 19.34
CA SER A 57 10.12 23.09 18.10
C SER A 57 9.06 22.38 17.23
N GLY A 58 8.55 21.22 17.64
CA GLY A 58 7.56 20.45 16.88
C GLY A 58 8.09 19.72 15.64
N PHE A 59 9.33 19.99 15.20
CA PHE A 59 9.96 19.30 14.07
C PHE A 59 10.20 17.81 14.35
N GLY A 60 10.48 17.43 15.59
CA GLY A 60 10.68 16.03 15.97
C GLY A 60 9.42 15.18 15.84
N ALA A 61 8.26 15.73 16.19
CA ALA A 61 6.98 15.04 16.00
C ALA A 61 6.62 14.90 14.52
N LYS A 62 6.83 15.96 13.72
CA LYS A 62 6.62 15.92 12.26
C LYS A 62 7.55 14.89 11.58
N ALA A 63 8.81 14.82 11.99
CA ALA A 63 9.78 13.86 11.44
C ALA A 63 9.42 12.40 11.79
N ALA A 64 9.00 12.13 13.03
CA ALA A 64 8.58 10.79 13.44
C ALA A 64 7.31 10.34 12.71
N LEU A 65 6.34 11.25 12.49
CA LEU A 65 5.14 10.98 11.70
C LEU A 65 5.49 10.68 10.24
N LYS A 66 6.33 11.51 9.61
CA LYS A 66 6.76 11.31 8.22
C LYS A 66 7.49 9.97 8.01
N GLU A 67 8.33 9.56 8.94
CA GLU A 67 8.99 8.25 8.89
C GLU A 67 8.00 7.09 9.12
N GLY A 68 7.01 7.28 10.00
CA GLY A 68 5.91 6.35 10.18
C GLY A 68 5.09 6.16 8.90
N GLU A 69 4.72 7.26 8.24
CA GLU A 69 4.03 7.25 6.95
C GLU A 69 4.87 6.60 5.86
N ARG A 70 6.18 6.87 5.81
CA ARG A 70 7.10 6.24 4.85
C ARG A 70 7.10 4.72 4.99
N ARG A 71 7.20 4.21 6.21
CA ARG A 71 7.20 2.76 6.47
C ARG A 71 5.84 2.12 6.18
N ALA A 72 4.77 2.75 6.64
CA ALA A 72 3.41 2.30 6.35
C ALA A 72 3.16 2.24 4.83
N TRP A 73 3.68 3.21 4.08
CA TRP A 73 3.61 3.21 2.62
C TRP A 73 4.47 2.11 1.98
N LEU A 74 5.66 1.82 2.50
CA LEU A 74 6.47 0.70 2.01
C LEU A 74 5.71 -0.63 2.16
N ASP A 75 5.15 -0.89 3.34
CA ASP A 75 4.36 -2.10 3.59
C ASP A 75 3.11 -2.15 2.69
N ALA A 76 2.44 -1.01 2.48
CA ALA A 76 1.29 -0.93 1.57
C ALA A 76 1.69 -1.11 0.10
N SER A 77 2.87 -0.63 -0.30
CA SER A 77 3.36 -0.71 -1.68
C SER A 77 3.63 -2.14 -2.12
N GLU A 78 4.10 -3.01 -1.21
CA GLU A 78 4.25 -4.44 -1.49
C GLU A 78 2.90 -5.09 -1.79
N ARG A 79 1.85 -4.74 -1.03
CA ARG A 79 0.49 -5.24 -1.24
C ARG A 79 -0.12 -4.72 -2.55
N LEU A 80 0.12 -3.45 -2.87
CA LEU A 80 -0.33 -2.87 -4.15
C LEU A 80 0.37 -3.53 -5.34
N GLU A 81 1.64 -3.92 -5.19
CA GLU A 81 2.36 -4.62 -6.26
C GLU A 81 1.85 -6.06 -6.44
N GLN A 82 1.45 -6.74 -5.36
CA GLN A 82 0.73 -8.02 -5.46
C GLN A 82 -0.60 -7.85 -6.21
N ALA A 83 -1.43 -6.88 -5.81
CA ALA A 83 -2.69 -6.59 -6.48
C ALA A 83 -2.49 -6.19 -7.96
N ARG A 84 -1.38 -5.53 -8.30
CA ARG A 84 -1.02 -5.21 -9.69
C ARG A 84 -0.67 -6.46 -10.49
N LYS A 85 0.05 -7.42 -9.90
CA LYS A 85 0.32 -8.72 -10.55
C LYS A 85 -0.99 -9.47 -10.79
N ASP A 86 -1.91 -9.41 -9.84
CA ASP A 86 -3.22 -10.04 -9.94
C ASP A 86 -4.08 -9.39 -11.04
N ALA A 87 -4.13 -8.06 -11.10
CA ALA A 87 -4.80 -7.34 -12.18
C ALA A 87 -4.19 -7.62 -13.57
N ARG A 88 -2.88 -7.86 -13.65
CA ARG A 88 -2.22 -8.29 -14.90
C ARG A 88 -2.62 -9.72 -15.28
N ARG A 89 -2.72 -10.63 -14.30
CA ARG A 89 -3.18 -12.00 -14.52
C ARG A 89 -4.62 -12.02 -15.04
N LEU A 90 -5.52 -11.21 -14.47
CA LEU A 90 -6.90 -11.06 -14.95
C LEU A 90 -6.96 -10.73 -16.44
N ALA A 91 -6.19 -9.73 -16.87
CA ALA A 91 -6.14 -9.31 -18.28
C ALA A 91 -5.53 -10.37 -19.22
N SER A 92 -4.71 -11.28 -18.69
CA SER A 92 -4.03 -12.32 -19.48
C SER A 92 -4.75 -13.66 -19.52
N PHE A 93 -5.84 -13.80 -18.77
CA PHE A 93 -6.58 -15.06 -18.66
C PHE A 93 -7.17 -15.45 -20.03
N ARG A 94 -6.92 -16.69 -20.45
CA ARG A 94 -7.42 -17.20 -21.73
C ARG A 94 -8.80 -17.80 -21.52
N ILE A 95 -9.83 -17.00 -21.82
CA ILE A 95 -11.23 -17.40 -21.65
C ILE A 95 -11.86 -17.52 -23.03
N SER A 96 -12.48 -18.67 -23.31
CA SER A 96 -13.16 -18.92 -24.60
C SER A 96 -14.52 -18.22 -24.70
N ASP A 97 -15.19 -17.96 -23.58
CA ASP A 97 -16.47 -17.25 -23.55
C ASP A 97 -16.26 -15.74 -23.72
N PRO A 98 -16.82 -15.11 -24.77
CA PRO A 98 -16.62 -13.68 -25.02
C PRO A 98 -17.19 -12.78 -23.93
N ALA A 99 -18.31 -13.16 -23.29
CA ALA A 99 -18.96 -12.31 -22.28
C ALA A 99 -18.15 -12.29 -20.97
N ILE A 100 -17.64 -13.45 -20.54
CA ILE A 100 -16.78 -13.55 -19.35
C ILE A 100 -15.44 -12.87 -19.61
N LYS A 101 -14.91 -13.01 -20.83
CA LYS A 101 -13.69 -12.32 -21.25
C LYS A 101 -13.85 -10.79 -21.17
N GLU A 102 -14.93 -10.24 -21.72
CA GLU A 102 -15.21 -8.81 -21.67
C GLU A 102 -15.36 -8.31 -20.23
N ALA A 103 -16.08 -9.04 -19.37
CA ALA A 103 -16.21 -8.71 -17.96
C ALA A 103 -14.86 -8.75 -17.21
N ALA A 104 -14.01 -9.74 -17.51
CA ALA A 104 -12.67 -9.85 -16.93
C ALA A 104 -11.74 -8.71 -17.39
N GLU A 105 -11.76 -8.37 -18.68
CA GLU A 105 -10.99 -7.26 -19.25
C GLU A 105 -11.42 -5.91 -18.66
N LEU A 106 -12.74 -5.67 -18.53
CA LEU A 106 -13.28 -4.49 -17.88
C LEU A 106 -12.81 -4.41 -16.42
N THR A 107 -12.93 -5.50 -15.68
CA THR A 107 -12.49 -5.57 -14.28
C THR A 107 -10.99 -5.28 -14.16
N ALA A 108 -10.17 -5.85 -15.04
CA ALA A 108 -8.73 -5.61 -15.06
C ALA A 108 -8.38 -4.16 -15.41
N LEU A 109 -9.12 -3.53 -16.32
CA LEU A 109 -8.97 -2.11 -16.65
C LEU A 109 -9.29 -1.22 -15.44
N ARG A 110 -10.41 -1.48 -14.76
CA ARG A 110 -10.80 -0.73 -13.55
C ARG A 110 -9.83 -0.94 -12.40
N ALA A 111 -9.35 -2.17 -12.21
CA ALA A 111 -8.31 -2.49 -11.23
C ALA A 111 -7.02 -1.69 -11.47
N ARG A 112 -6.56 -1.59 -12.72
CA ARG A 112 -5.38 -0.78 -13.07
C ARG A 112 -5.60 0.69 -12.77
N ALA A 113 -6.74 1.26 -13.16
CA ALA A 113 -7.06 2.66 -12.88
C ALA A 113 -7.07 2.96 -11.38
N TYR A 114 -7.68 2.09 -10.57
CA TYR A 114 -7.65 2.16 -9.11
C TYR A 114 -6.22 2.09 -8.56
N LEU A 115 -5.40 1.12 -8.99
CA LEU A 115 -4.04 0.96 -8.49
C LEU A 115 -3.12 2.14 -8.85
N ASP A 116 -3.30 2.70 -10.04
CA ASP A 116 -2.56 3.89 -10.47
C ASP A 116 -2.96 5.12 -9.64
N GLN A 117 -4.25 5.23 -9.27
CA GLN A 117 -4.72 6.27 -8.36
C GLN A 117 -4.17 6.10 -6.93
N CYS A 118 -4.17 4.88 -6.41
CA CYS A 118 -3.54 4.52 -5.13
C CYS A 118 -2.06 4.91 -5.09
N ALA A 119 -1.32 4.65 -6.18
CA ALA A 119 0.09 5.01 -6.31
C ALA A 119 0.31 6.53 -6.28
N ARG A 120 -0.59 7.31 -6.90
CA ARG A 120 -0.52 8.78 -6.92
C ARG A 120 -0.80 9.38 -5.55
N VAL A 121 -1.85 8.92 -4.88
CA VAL A 121 -2.33 9.50 -3.61
C VAL A 121 -1.61 8.88 -2.39
N LYS A 122 -0.79 7.85 -2.58
CA LYS A 122 -0.13 7.07 -1.52
C LYS A 122 -1.13 6.52 -0.50
N THR A 123 -2.24 6.02 -1.01
CA THR A 123 -3.30 5.38 -0.22
C THR A 123 -3.61 4.01 -0.78
N HIS A 124 -4.32 3.21 0.00
CA HIS A 124 -4.87 1.94 -0.46
C HIS A 124 -6.13 1.62 0.34
N GLU A 125 -7.08 0.96 -0.30
CA GLU A 125 -8.26 0.43 0.35
C GLU A 125 -8.19 -1.11 0.35
N PRO A 126 -8.16 -1.78 1.51
CA PRO A 126 -8.06 -3.24 1.59
C PRO A 126 -9.17 -3.95 0.82
N ARG A 127 -10.41 -3.44 0.89
CA ARG A 127 -11.58 -4.04 0.22
C ARG A 127 -11.47 -4.05 -1.30
N ALA A 128 -10.86 -3.02 -1.88
CA ALA A 128 -10.63 -2.95 -3.32
C ALA A 128 -9.53 -3.94 -3.75
N ASN A 129 -8.49 -4.13 -2.93
CA ASN A 129 -7.47 -5.15 -3.19
C ASN A 129 -8.06 -6.56 -3.09
N ASP A 130 -8.90 -6.82 -2.09
CA ASP A 130 -9.62 -8.10 -1.95
C ASP A 130 -10.53 -8.35 -3.15
N ALA A 131 -11.22 -7.32 -3.67
CA ALA A 131 -12.03 -7.44 -4.87
C ALA A 131 -11.23 -7.90 -6.10
N ILE A 132 -10.00 -7.41 -6.29
CA ILE A 132 -9.12 -7.84 -7.40
C ILE A 132 -8.75 -9.32 -7.24
N ARG A 133 -8.40 -9.75 -6.01
CA ARG A 133 -8.07 -11.14 -5.72
C ARG A 133 -9.26 -12.06 -5.94
N GLU A 134 -10.42 -11.69 -5.41
CA GLU A 134 -11.66 -12.45 -5.55
C GLU A 134 -12.09 -12.58 -7.02
N SER A 135 -11.89 -11.54 -7.85
CA SER A 135 -12.14 -11.64 -9.29
C SER A 135 -11.26 -12.71 -9.97
N LEU A 136 -10.01 -12.87 -9.55
CA LEU A 136 -9.16 -13.96 -10.06
C LEU A 136 -9.64 -15.31 -9.60
N GLU A 137 -9.96 -15.44 -8.31
CA GLU A 137 -10.45 -16.69 -7.73
C GLU A 137 -11.74 -17.14 -8.43
N LEU A 138 -12.66 -16.22 -8.71
CA LEU A 138 -13.89 -16.49 -9.46
C LEU A 138 -13.62 -17.01 -10.88
N LEU A 139 -12.67 -16.40 -11.60
CA LEU A 139 -12.30 -16.86 -12.94
C LEU A 139 -11.61 -18.21 -12.93
N ASP A 140 -10.76 -18.45 -11.94
CA ASP A 140 -10.06 -19.71 -11.80
C ASP A 140 -11.03 -20.85 -11.48
N ILE A 141 -12.00 -20.62 -10.58
CA ILE A 141 -13.10 -21.56 -10.33
C ILE A 141 -13.87 -21.80 -11.63
N TYR A 142 -14.29 -20.74 -12.33
CA TYR A 142 -15.05 -20.88 -13.57
C TYR A 142 -14.33 -21.73 -14.64
N VAL A 143 -13.02 -21.53 -14.81
CA VAL A 143 -12.25 -22.31 -15.80
C VAL A 143 -12.09 -23.76 -15.36
N ARG A 144 -11.85 -24.04 -14.08
CA ARG A 144 -11.80 -25.42 -13.58
C ARG A 144 -13.11 -26.16 -13.80
N GLU A 145 -14.25 -25.51 -13.49
CA GLU A 145 -15.58 -26.09 -13.74
C GLU A 145 -15.80 -26.42 -15.22
N LEU A 146 -15.30 -25.58 -16.15
CA LEU A 146 -15.37 -25.88 -17.58
C LEU A 146 -14.51 -27.09 -17.98
N ASP A 147 -13.33 -27.23 -17.37
CA ASP A 147 -12.43 -28.36 -17.62
C ASP A 147 -12.98 -29.67 -17.03
N ASP A 148 -13.58 -29.63 -15.84
CA ASP A 148 -14.22 -30.77 -15.18
C ASP A 148 -15.44 -31.22 -15.97
N ALA A 149 -16.34 -30.29 -16.34
CA ALA A 149 -17.49 -30.58 -17.20
C ALA A 149 -17.09 -31.14 -18.58
N SER A 150 -15.94 -30.69 -19.12
CA SER A 150 -15.38 -31.25 -20.36
C SER A 150 -14.89 -32.69 -20.17
N THR A 151 -14.25 -32.97 -19.03
CA THR A 151 -13.75 -34.29 -18.65
C THR A 151 -14.91 -35.26 -18.44
N GLU A 152 -15.94 -34.88 -17.68
CA GLU A 152 -17.13 -35.70 -17.44
C GLU A 152 -17.86 -36.04 -18.75
N LYS A 153 -18.04 -35.07 -19.64
CA LYS A 153 -18.60 -35.29 -20.99
C LYS A 153 -17.78 -36.28 -21.80
N ARG A 154 -16.45 -36.18 -21.72
CA ARG A 154 -15.53 -37.08 -22.43
C ARG A 154 -15.65 -38.53 -21.94
N TYR A 155 -15.85 -38.73 -20.64
CA TYR A 155 -15.96 -40.05 -20.02
C TYR A 155 -17.39 -40.55 -19.82
N LYS A 156 -18.41 -39.76 -20.22
CA LYS A 156 -19.84 -40.04 -20.02
C LYS A 156 -20.22 -40.28 -18.55
N LEU A 157 -19.59 -39.53 -17.65
CA LEU A 157 -19.91 -39.54 -16.23
C LEU A 157 -21.17 -38.69 -15.97
N SER A 158 -21.92 -38.98 -14.90
CA SER A 158 -22.92 -38.03 -14.42
C SER A 158 -22.22 -36.87 -13.74
N ASP A 159 -22.68 -35.66 -14.03
CA ASP A 159 -22.32 -34.46 -13.30
C ASP A 159 -23.08 -34.50 -11.95
N ASP A 160 -22.33 -34.74 -10.88
CA ASP A 160 -22.90 -34.89 -9.54
C ASP A 160 -23.15 -33.51 -8.86
N ASP A 161 -22.61 -32.41 -9.41
CA ASP A 161 -22.78 -31.04 -8.89
C ASP A 161 -22.92 -29.99 -10.03
N PRO A 162 -24.07 -29.96 -10.72
CA PRO A 162 -24.25 -29.12 -11.89
C PRO A 162 -24.19 -27.63 -11.53
N PHE A 163 -23.18 -26.94 -12.05
CA PHE A 163 -22.96 -25.51 -11.85
C PHE A 163 -23.97 -24.66 -12.66
N ALA A 164 -25.22 -24.63 -12.18
CA ALA A 164 -26.32 -23.94 -12.85
C ALA A 164 -26.06 -22.42 -12.96
N ASP A 165 -26.23 -21.89 -14.18
CA ASP A 165 -26.01 -20.48 -14.53
C ASP A 165 -24.63 -19.92 -14.13
N ALA A 166 -23.59 -20.77 -14.22
CA ALA A 166 -22.18 -20.42 -14.04
C ALA A 166 -21.81 -19.08 -14.68
N ARG A 167 -22.20 -18.94 -15.95
CA ARG A 167 -21.88 -17.79 -16.79
C ARG A 167 -22.54 -16.51 -16.26
N GLY A 168 -23.84 -16.55 -15.96
CA GLY A 168 -24.57 -15.39 -15.45
C GLY A 168 -24.00 -14.93 -14.12
N ARG A 169 -23.75 -15.87 -13.20
CA ARG A 169 -23.22 -15.58 -11.87
C ARG A 169 -21.81 -15.00 -11.89
N VAL A 170 -20.91 -15.58 -12.69
CA VAL A 170 -19.53 -15.11 -12.78
C VAL A 170 -19.45 -13.75 -13.49
N SER A 171 -20.20 -13.55 -14.58
CA SER A 171 -20.23 -12.26 -15.28
C SER A 171 -20.79 -11.13 -14.41
N ALA A 172 -21.91 -11.38 -13.69
CA ALA A 172 -22.49 -10.41 -12.76
C ALA A 172 -21.53 -10.10 -11.60
N ALA A 173 -20.92 -11.11 -11.00
CA ALA A 173 -19.96 -10.92 -9.92
C ALA A 173 -18.74 -10.09 -10.37
N LEU A 174 -18.19 -10.34 -11.56
CA LEU A 174 -17.10 -9.54 -12.12
C LEU A 174 -17.53 -8.08 -12.36
N ALA A 175 -18.73 -7.88 -12.91
CA ALA A 175 -19.28 -6.53 -13.12
C ALA A 175 -19.44 -5.76 -11.80
N ASP A 176 -19.94 -6.40 -10.75
CA ASP A 176 -20.08 -5.80 -9.41
C ASP A 176 -18.71 -5.39 -8.83
N LYS A 177 -17.69 -6.25 -8.99
CA LYS A 177 -16.32 -5.94 -8.55
C LYS A 177 -15.71 -4.80 -9.37
N ALA A 178 -15.96 -4.76 -10.68
CA ALA A 178 -15.53 -3.66 -11.53
C ALA A 178 -16.16 -2.32 -11.12
N ALA A 179 -17.46 -2.30 -10.81
CA ALA A 179 -18.17 -1.12 -10.33
C ALA A 179 -17.65 -0.66 -8.94
N LEU A 180 -17.36 -1.61 -8.05
CA LEU A 180 -16.75 -1.33 -6.75
C LEU A 180 -15.36 -0.68 -6.92
N LEU A 181 -14.52 -1.20 -7.81
CA LEU A 181 -13.19 -0.64 -8.09
C LEU A 181 -13.27 0.77 -8.69
N GLU A 182 -14.21 0.99 -9.61
CA GLU A 182 -14.47 2.32 -10.18
C GLU A 182 -14.90 3.31 -9.10
N LYS A 183 -15.83 2.92 -8.22
CA LYS A 183 -16.26 3.75 -7.10
C LYS A 183 -15.08 4.17 -6.23
N TYR A 184 -14.25 3.21 -5.81
CA TYR A 184 -13.08 3.53 -4.99
C TYR A 184 -12.06 4.42 -5.72
N ALA A 185 -11.87 4.23 -7.02
CA ALA A 185 -11.01 5.10 -7.81
C ALA A 185 -11.54 6.55 -7.87
N LEU A 186 -12.86 6.72 -7.99
CA LEU A 186 -13.52 8.04 -8.03
C LEU A 186 -13.53 8.73 -6.66
N ASP A 187 -13.81 7.98 -5.59
CA ASP A 187 -13.84 8.49 -4.21
C ASP A 187 -12.47 9.04 -3.76
N MET A 188 -11.38 8.57 -4.38
CA MET A 188 -10.03 9.12 -4.15
C MET A 188 -9.80 10.51 -4.78
N GLY A 189 -10.65 10.93 -5.74
CA GLY A 189 -10.65 12.26 -6.37
C GLY A 189 -9.35 12.65 -7.12
N PRO A 190 -9.33 13.78 -7.85
CA PRO A 190 -8.08 14.40 -8.29
C PRO A 190 -7.37 14.93 -7.05
N GLY A 191 -6.41 14.15 -6.55
CA GLY A 191 -5.84 14.31 -5.22
C GLY A 191 -5.42 15.75 -4.87
N ILE A 192 -6.16 16.36 -3.96
CA ILE A 192 -5.57 17.37 -3.07
C ILE A 192 -4.64 16.55 -2.17
N GLY A 193 -3.33 16.73 -2.34
CA GLY A 193 -2.33 16.02 -1.56
C GLY A 193 -2.65 16.16 -0.06
N ARG A 194 -2.33 15.14 0.73
CA ARG A 194 -2.52 15.18 2.19
C ARG A 194 -1.84 16.40 2.84
N GLU A 195 -0.77 16.90 2.21
CA GLU A 195 -0.08 18.15 2.55
C GLU A 195 -0.95 19.39 2.34
N ASP A 196 -1.72 19.45 1.25
CA ASP A 196 -2.67 20.53 0.95
C ASP A 196 -3.93 20.44 1.83
N GLN A 197 -4.39 19.25 2.21
CA GLN A 197 -5.52 19.11 3.14
C GLN A 197 -5.20 19.60 4.56
N MET A 198 -3.93 19.51 4.98
CA MET A 198 -3.48 20.05 6.27
C MET A 198 -3.28 21.57 6.20
N SER A 199 -2.80 22.13 5.09
CA SER A 199 -2.66 23.59 4.93
C SER A 199 -4.03 24.31 4.89
N ILE A 200 -5.05 23.67 4.33
CA ILE A 200 -6.43 24.21 4.30
C ILE A 200 -7.08 24.20 5.70
N LYS A 201 -6.70 23.28 6.58
CA LYS A 201 -7.20 23.24 7.97
C LYS A 201 -6.49 24.18 8.93
N GLU A 202 -5.27 24.63 8.61
CA GLU A 202 -4.52 25.60 9.41
C GLU A 202 -4.80 27.06 8.98
N SER A 203 -5.53 27.27 7.86
CA SER A 203 -5.86 28.59 7.30
C SER A 203 -7.34 29.01 7.45
N LEU A 204 -8.17 28.16 8.06
CA LEU A 204 -9.56 28.43 8.46
C LEU A 204 -9.66 28.49 9.99
#